data_AF-A0A327X190-F1
#
_entry.id   AF-A0A327X190-F1
#
_cell.length_a   1.000
_cell.length_b   1.000
_cell.length_c   1.000
_cell.angle_alpha   90.00
_cell.angle_beta   90.00
_cell.angle_gamma   90.00
#
_symmetry.space_group_name_H-M   'P 1'
#
loop_
_entity.id
_entity.type
_entity.pdbx_description
1 polymer ?
#
loop_
_entity_poly.entity_id
_entity_poly.type
_entity_poly.pdbx_seq_one_letter_code
_entity_poly.pdbx_strand_id
1 'polypeptide(L)'
;MKALVAGLLLVVSLSAAAQTKPAATTPPAVVSAIEGITAKHFQPDTVYAALSEEDQKVLANEPIANWGLAQESGGMTYYNLIVGTRSYQLLITKAPKEEFPKATLLRYADPKSKPEPIARGMLKPKEEKAK
;
A
#
# COMPACT_ATOMS: atom_id res chain seq x y z
N MET A 1 10.97 -51.04 48.27
CA MET A 1 11.43 -49.65 48.41
C MET A 1 12.63 -49.50 47.47
N LYS A 2 12.67 -48.74 46.39
CA LYS A 2 11.90 -47.61 45.87
C LYS A 2 11.82 -47.76 44.34
N ALA A 3 10.71 -47.32 43.76
CA ALA A 3 10.50 -47.24 42.31
C ALA A 3 11.49 -46.28 41.65
N LEU A 4 11.85 -46.54 40.38
CA LEU A 4 12.16 -45.45 39.46
C LEU A 4 11.71 -45.80 38.04
N VAL A 5 10.61 -45.16 37.66
CA VAL A 5 10.08 -45.02 36.32
C VAL A 5 11.04 -44.17 35.49
N ALA A 6 11.40 -44.61 34.28
CA ALA A 6 12.11 -43.78 33.31
C ALA A 6 11.61 -44.11 31.90
N GLY A 7 10.39 -43.69 31.59
CA GLY A 7 10.00 -43.40 30.22
C GLY A 7 10.46 -41.99 29.89
N LEU A 8 11.17 -41.79 28.78
CA LEU A 8 11.30 -40.45 28.21
C LEU A 8 11.57 -40.48 26.69
N LEU A 9 10.49 -40.17 25.97
CA LEU A 9 10.39 -39.38 24.75
C LEU A 9 11.41 -39.62 23.61
N LEU A 10 10.94 -40.36 22.60
CA LEU A 10 11.31 -40.18 21.20
C LEU A 10 10.92 -38.77 20.75
N VAL A 11 11.91 -37.87 20.63
CA VAL A 11 11.74 -36.54 20.06
C VAL A 11 11.70 -36.68 18.54
N VAL A 12 10.49 -36.80 17.99
CA VAL A 12 10.25 -36.64 16.56
C VAL A 12 10.23 -35.15 16.28
N SER A 13 11.35 -34.62 15.79
CA SER A 13 11.48 -33.27 15.27
C SER A 13 10.68 -33.14 13.97
N LEU A 14 9.35 -33.00 14.08
CA LEU A 14 8.52 -32.51 12.99
C LEU A 14 8.83 -31.02 12.82
N SER A 15 9.81 -30.72 11.96
CA SER A 15 9.99 -29.38 11.42
C SER A 15 8.73 -29.02 10.64
N ALA A 16 7.77 -28.39 11.32
CA ALA A 16 6.63 -27.78 10.68
C ALA A 16 7.15 -26.75 9.68
N ALA A 17 6.98 -27.01 8.37
CA ALA A 17 7.21 -26.01 7.36
C ALA A 17 6.18 -24.88 7.60
N ALA A 18 6.63 -23.80 8.24
CA ALA A 18 5.83 -22.60 8.39
C ALA A 18 5.45 -22.11 6.98
N GLN A 19 4.16 -22.11 6.69
CA GLN A 19 3.60 -21.66 5.43
C GLN A 19 3.97 -20.18 5.23
N THR A 20 5.04 -19.90 4.47
CA THR A 20 5.43 -18.55 4.06
C THR A 20 4.43 -18.07 3.01
N LYS A 21 3.24 -17.64 3.43
CA LYS A 21 2.46 -16.73 2.58
C LYS A 21 3.35 -15.50 2.39
N PRO A 22 3.72 -15.11 1.16
CA PRO A 22 4.46 -13.88 0.95
C PRO A 22 3.71 -12.76 1.66
N ALA A 23 4.42 -11.98 2.49
CA ALA A 23 3.86 -10.74 3.01
C ALA A 23 3.32 -9.96 1.80
N ALA A 24 2.03 -9.61 1.81
CA ALA A 24 1.42 -8.93 0.69
C ALA A 24 2.19 -7.63 0.44
N THR A 25 2.96 -7.59 -0.64
CA THR A 25 3.69 -6.40 -1.07
C THR A 25 2.73 -5.50 -1.84
N THR A 26 2.92 -4.19 -1.75
CA THR A 26 2.11 -3.25 -2.53
C THR A 26 2.33 -3.52 -4.02
N PRO A 27 1.27 -3.68 -4.83
CA PRO A 27 1.42 -3.95 -6.25
C PRO A 27 2.26 -2.85 -6.95
N PRO A 28 3.18 -3.20 -7.86
CA PRO A 28 4.03 -2.22 -8.55
C PRO A 28 3.24 -1.12 -9.26
N ALA A 29 2.06 -1.44 -9.82
CA ALA A 29 1.17 -0.48 -10.46
C ALA A 29 0.78 0.68 -9.52
N VAL A 30 0.48 0.36 -8.26
CA VAL A 30 0.13 1.35 -7.24
C VAL A 30 1.33 2.24 -6.92
N VAL A 31 2.51 1.63 -6.76
CA VAL A 31 3.75 2.37 -6.50
C VAL A 31 4.03 3.34 -7.65
N SER A 32 4.06 2.84 -8.88
CA SER A 32 4.32 3.65 -10.08
C SER A 32 3.31 4.78 -10.26
N ALA A 33 2.02 4.54 -10.00
CA ALA A 33 1.00 5.58 -10.07
C ALA A 33 1.28 6.70 -9.05
N ILE A 34 1.50 6.36 -7.78
CA ILE A 34 1.78 7.34 -6.72
C ILE A 34 3.07 8.11 -7.01
N GLU A 35 4.14 7.43 -7.40
CA GLU A 35 5.42 8.08 -7.72
C GLU A 35 5.35 8.95 -8.97
N GLY A 36 4.53 8.56 -9.95
CA GLY A 36 4.29 9.34 -11.17
C GLY A 36 3.54 10.63 -10.89
N ILE A 37 2.50 10.59 -10.04
CA ILE A 37 1.72 11.76 -9.65
C ILE A 37 2.53 12.72 -8.77
N THR A 38 3.30 12.16 -7.83
CA THR A 38 3.96 12.96 -6.79
C THR A 38 5.40 13.35 -7.12
N ALA A 39 5.99 12.73 -8.14
CA ALA A 39 7.42 12.80 -8.45
C ALA A 39 8.34 12.41 -7.27
N LYS A 40 7.81 11.71 -6.26
CA LYS A 40 8.52 11.27 -5.04
C LYS A 40 8.72 9.77 -5.02
N HIS A 41 9.65 9.28 -4.21
CA HIS A 41 9.76 7.86 -3.94
C HIS A 41 8.68 7.46 -2.93
N PHE A 42 7.86 6.47 -3.28
CA PHE A 42 6.82 5.97 -2.40
C PHE A 42 7.32 4.75 -1.65
N GLN A 43 7.41 4.86 -0.32
CA GLN A 43 7.75 3.75 0.56
C GLN A 43 6.46 3.25 1.23
N PRO A 44 5.89 2.11 0.79
CA PRO A 44 4.67 1.60 1.39
C PRO A 44 4.86 1.20 2.85
N ASP A 45 3.92 1.58 3.71
CA ASP A 45 3.87 1.18 5.12
C ASP A 45 2.83 0.09 5.38
N THR A 46 1.75 0.06 4.58
CA THR A 46 0.61 -0.83 4.77
C THR A 46 -0.02 -1.18 3.43
N VAL A 47 -0.38 -2.46 3.28
CA VAL A 47 -1.19 -2.95 2.16
C VAL A 47 -2.56 -3.35 2.69
N TYR A 48 -3.58 -2.62 2.27
CA TYR A 48 -4.95 -2.80 2.73
C TYR A 48 -5.70 -3.63 1.69
N ALA A 49 -5.78 -4.94 1.94
CA ALA A 49 -6.38 -5.96 1.06
C ALA A 49 -5.73 -6.10 -0.34
N ALA A 50 -5.95 -7.25 -0.97
CA ALA A 50 -5.47 -7.48 -2.33
C ALA A 50 -6.31 -6.62 -3.30
N LEU A 51 -5.68 -5.70 -4.02
CA LEU A 51 -6.34 -5.01 -5.15
C LEU A 51 -6.90 -6.05 -6.11
N SER A 52 -8.10 -5.81 -6.64
CA SER A 52 -8.61 -6.64 -7.73
C SER A 52 -7.70 -6.51 -8.95
N GLU A 53 -7.68 -7.53 -9.82
CA GLU A 53 -6.91 -7.47 -11.07
C GLU A 53 -7.31 -6.27 -11.94
N GLU A 54 -8.59 -5.89 -11.90
CA GLU A 54 -9.12 -4.75 -12.63
C GLU A 54 -8.59 -3.43 -12.09
N ASP A 55 -8.52 -3.27 -10.76
CA ASP A 55 -7.93 -2.08 -10.15
C ASP A 55 -6.45 -1.96 -10.50
N GLN A 56 -5.72 -3.07 -10.48
CA GLN A 56 -4.31 -3.09 -10.87
C GLN A 56 -4.14 -2.74 -12.36
N LYS A 57 -4.99 -3.26 -13.25
CA LYS A 57 -4.96 -2.94 -14.68
C LYS A 57 -5.24 -1.46 -14.94
N VAL A 58 -6.22 -0.88 -14.25
CA VAL A 58 -6.53 0.55 -14.38
C VAL A 58 -5.32 1.38 -13.91
N LEU A 59 -4.84 1.16 -12.69
CA LEU A 59 -3.72 1.92 -12.15
C LEU A 59 -2.40 1.74 -12.92
N ALA A 60 -2.21 0.60 -13.58
CA ALA A 60 -1.02 0.34 -14.40
C ALA A 60 -1.04 1.04 -15.76
N ASN A 61 -2.22 1.22 -16.36
CA ASN A 61 -2.35 1.69 -17.74
C ASN A 61 -2.81 3.14 -17.86
N GLU A 62 -3.46 3.68 -16.83
CA GLU A 62 -3.93 5.06 -16.87
C GLU A 62 -2.76 6.06 -16.85
N PRO A 63 -2.64 6.91 -17.88
CA PRO A 63 -1.65 7.98 -17.90
C PRO A 63 -1.76 8.89 -16.68
N ILE A 64 -0.62 9.35 -16.17
CA ILE A 64 -0.58 10.31 -15.05
C ILE A 64 -1.35 11.60 -15.39
N ALA A 65 -1.38 12.00 -16.67
CA ALA A 65 -2.13 13.16 -17.14
C ALA A 65 -3.66 13.02 -17.01
N ASN A 66 -4.19 11.81 -16.84
CA ASN A 66 -5.62 11.57 -16.60
C ASN A 66 -6.02 11.82 -15.13
N TRP A 67 -5.03 11.95 -14.24
CA TRP A 67 -5.30 12.36 -12.87
C TRP A 67 -5.67 13.85 -12.84
N GLY A 68 -6.69 14.17 -12.05
CA GLY A 68 -7.07 15.55 -11.78
C GLY A 68 -5.90 16.32 -11.17
N LEU A 69 -5.88 17.63 -11.40
CA LEU A 69 -4.89 18.54 -10.82
C LEU A 69 -4.91 18.46 -9.29
N ALA A 70 -3.78 18.80 -8.68
CA ALA A 70 -3.67 18.90 -7.23
C ALA A 70 -4.77 19.83 -6.68
N GLN A 71 -5.50 19.34 -5.68
CA GLN A 71 -6.49 20.10 -4.94
C GLN A 71 -6.04 20.20 -3.48
N GLU A 72 -6.23 21.36 -2.86
CA GLU A 72 -5.84 21.59 -1.47
C GLU A 72 -7.08 21.82 -0.61
N SER A 73 -7.14 21.15 0.54
CA SER A 73 -8.20 21.36 1.53
C SER A 73 -7.67 21.01 2.91
N GLY A 74 -7.90 21.84 3.93
CA GLY A 74 -7.61 21.49 5.33
C GLY A 74 -6.18 20.99 5.63
N GLY A 75 -5.16 21.48 4.91
CA GLY A 75 -3.76 21.05 5.11
C GLY A 75 -3.40 19.71 4.46
N MET A 76 -4.25 19.22 3.56
CA MET A 76 -4.03 18.02 2.76
C MET A 76 -4.16 18.34 1.28
N THR A 77 -3.38 17.62 0.47
CA THR A 77 -3.43 17.70 -0.99
C THR A 77 -4.04 16.41 -1.52
N TYR A 78 -4.94 16.48 -2.49
CA TYR A 78 -5.51 15.29 -3.11
C TYR A 78 -5.58 15.38 -4.63
N TYR A 79 -5.58 14.20 -5.25
CA TYR A 79 -5.70 14.00 -6.69
C TYR A 79 -6.78 12.94 -6.91
N ASN A 80 -7.65 13.16 -7.89
CA ASN A 80 -8.72 12.22 -8.22
C ASN A 80 -8.47 11.59 -9.59
N LEU A 81 -8.80 10.31 -9.72
CA LEU A 81 -8.86 9.61 -10.99
C LEU A 81 -10.24 8.97 -11.11
N ILE A 82 -10.91 9.16 -12.24
CA ILE A 82 -12.21 8.55 -12.54
C ILE A 82 -12.09 7.83 -13.87
N VAL A 83 -12.37 6.52 -13.87
CA VAL A 83 -12.26 5.66 -15.06
C VAL A 83 -13.48 4.76 -15.11
N GLY A 84 -14.39 5.06 -16.04
CA GLY A 84 -15.68 4.37 -16.12
C GLY A 84 -16.44 4.49 -14.80
N THR A 85 -16.67 3.36 -14.13
CA THR A 85 -17.35 3.28 -12.84
C THR A 85 -16.42 3.28 -11.63
N ARG A 86 -15.10 3.29 -11.84
CA ARG A 86 -14.11 3.28 -10.75
C ARG A 86 -13.64 4.69 -10.45
N SER A 87 -13.51 5.00 -9.17
CA SER A 87 -12.93 6.25 -8.72
C SER A 87 -11.84 5.99 -7.69
N TYR A 88 -10.73 6.70 -7.84
CA TYR A 88 -9.60 6.66 -6.95
C TYR A 88 -9.27 8.06 -6.46
N GLN A 89 -8.77 8.14 -5.24
CA GLN A 89 -8.26 9.38 -4.68
C GLN A 89 -6.90 9.12 -4.03
N LEU A 90 -5.89 9.85 -4.47
CA LEU A 90 -4.62 9.91 -3.79
C LEU A 90 -4.67 11.07 -2.80
N LEU A 91 -4.62 10.77 -1.51
CA LEU A 91 -4.58 11.74 -0.44
C LEU A 91 -3.16 11.87 0.11
N ILE A 92 -2.67 13.09 0.19
CA ILE A 92 -1.36 13.44 0.75
C ILE A 92 -1.56 14.30 1.98
N THR A 93 -1.01 13.84 3.10
CA THR A 93 -1.08 14.54 4.39
C THR A 93 0.33 14.68 4.95
N LYS A 94 0.60 15.75 5.68
CA LYS A 94 1.83 15.88 6.46
C LYS A 94 1.48 16.50 7.80
N ALA A 95 1.55 15.72 8.87
CA ALA A 95 1.38 16.30 10.20
C ALA A 95 2.60 17.18 10.56
N PRO A 96 2.46 18.20 11.43
CA PRO A 96 3.56 19.11 11.75
C PRO A 96 4.82 18.43 12.32
N LYS A 97 4.67 17.26 12.94
CA LYS A 97 5.76 16.46 13.53
C LYS A 97 6.32 15.40 12.59
N GLU A 98 5.73 15.23 11.41
CA GLU A 98 6.17 14.23 10.44
C GLU A 98 7.28 14.80 9.56
N GLU A 99 8.37 14.05 9.44
CA GLU A 99 9.49 14.40 8.55
C GLU A 99 9.03 14.39 7.08
N PHE A 100 8.35 13.30 6.68
CA PHE A 100 7.88 13.07 5.31
C PHE A 100 6.35 13.09 5.22
N PRO A 101 5.78 13.60 4.12
CA PRO A 101 4.36 13.44 3.84
C PRO A 101 3.97 11.95 3.71
N LYS A 102 2.73 11.65 4.06
CA LYS A 102 2.10 10.34 3.86
C LYS A 102 1.15 10.39 2.68
N ALA A 103 1.28 9.41 1.79
CA ALA A 103 0.33 9.13 0.72
C ALA A 103 -0.59 7.99 1.13
N THR A 104 -1.89 8.17 0.92
CA THR A 104 -2.91 7.13 1.04
C THR A 104 -3.69 7.09 -0.25
N LEU A 105 -3.68 5.95 -0.94
CA LEU A 105 -4.51 5.71 -2.11
C LEU A 105 -5.82 5.07 -1.66
N LEU A 106 -6.92 5.70 -2.03
CA LEU A 106 -8.28 5.32 -1.72
C LEU A 106 -9.00 4.87 -2.99
N ARG A 107 -9.85 3.86 -2.87
CA ARG A 107 -10.79 3.42 -3.89
C ARG A 107 -12.21 3.70 -3.44
N TYR A 108 -13.03 4.23 -4.33
CA TYR A 108 -14.47 4.39 -4.15
C TYR A 108 -15.17 3.37 -5.05
N ALA A 109 -15.92 2.46 -4.45
CA ALA A 109 -16.77 1.53 -5.20
C ALA A 109 -18.00 2.24 -5.79
N ASP A 110 -18.50 3.25 -5.08
CA ASP A 110 -19.58 4.16 -5.46
C ASP A 110 -19.28 5.58 -4.89
N PRO A 111 -19.64 6.69 -5.57
CA PRO A 111 -19.47 8.05 -5.05
C PRO A 111 -20.02 8.30 -3.63
N LYS A 112 -21.04 7.54 -3.20
CA LYS A 112 -21.67 7.65 -1.87
C LYS A 112 -21.09 6.66 -0.85
N SER A 113 -20.27 5.70 -1.29
CA SER A 113 -19.66 4.71 -0.41
C SER A 113 -18.49 5.30 0.37
N LYS A 114 -18.22 4.71 1.55
CA LYS A 114 -17.01 5.02 2.29
C LYS A 114 -15.80 4.57 1.46
N PRO A 115 -14.77 5.41 1.27
CA PRO A 115 -13.58 5.00 0.55
C PRO A 115 -12.85 3.88 1.29
N GLU A 116 -12.33 2.94 0.51
CA GLU A 116 -11.48 1.86 0.97
C GLU A 116 -10.01 2.22 0.72
N PRO A 117 -9.15 2.29 1.75
CA PRO A 117 -7.73 2.41 1.52
C PRO A 117 -7.23 1.14 0.83
N ILE A 118 -6.42 1.32 -0.21
CA ILE A 118 -5.80 0.21 -0.95
C ILE A 118 -4.27 0.23 -0.81
N ALA A 119 -3.69 1.39 -0.53
CA ALA A 119 -2.28 1.49 -0.15
C ALA A 119 -2.03 2.72 0.71
N ARG A 120 -1.02 2.63 1.57
CA ARG A 120 -0.50 3.75 2.35
C ARG A 120 1.01 3.65 2.44
N GLY A 121 1.66 4.81 2.53
CA GLY A 121 3.10 4.89 2.69
C GLY A 121 3.61 6.32 2.82
N MET A 122 4.92 6.45 2.92
CA MET A 122 5.62 7.74 3.01
C MET A 122 6.13 8.17 1.63
N LEU A 123 6.12 9.48 1.40
CA LEU A 123 6.69 10.09 0.21
C LEU A 123 8.06 10.69 0.54
N LYS A 124 9.11 10.01 0.11
CA LYS A 124 10.49 10.46 0.26
C LYS A 124 10.95 11.22 -0.98
N PRO A 125 11.88 12.18 -0.85
CA PRO A 125 12.56 12.74 -2.01
C PRO A 125 13.15 11.62 -2.87
N LYS A 126 13.06 11.73 -4.20
CA LYS A 126 13.88 10.89 -5.08
C LYS A 126 15.30 11.40 -4.99
N GLU A 127 16.26 10.51 -4.70
CA GLU A 127 17.66 10.84 -4.89
C GLU A 127 17.88 11.04 -6.38
N GLU A 128 18.04 12.28 -6.83
CA GLU A 128 18.63 12.53 -8.14
C GLU A 128 20.06 12.00 -8.06
N LYS A 129 20.32 10.88 -8.72
CA LYS A 129 21.69 10.55 -9.09
C LYS A 129 22.16 11.72 -9.96
N ALA A 130 23.04 12.55 -9.41
CA ALA A 130 23.74 13.57 -10.16
C ALA A 130 24.27 12.91 -11.44
N LYS A 131 23.80 13.40 -12.58
CA LYS A 131 24.15 12.89 -13.90
C LYS A 131 25.55 13.34 -14.27
#